data_AF-A0A950UEZ4-F1
#
_entry.id   AF-A0A950UEZ4-F1
#
_cell.length_a   1.000
_cell.length_b   1.000
_cell.length_c   1.000
_cell.angle_alpha   90.00
_cell.angle_beta   90.00
_cell.angle_gamma   90.00
#
_symmetry.space_group_name_H-M   'P 1'
#
loop_
_entity.id
_entity.type
_entity.pdbx_description
1 polymer ?
#
loop_
_entity_poly.entity_id
_entity_poly.type
_entity_poly.pdbx_seq_one_letter_code
_entity_poly.pdbx_strand_id
1 'polypeptide(L)'
;MARILWVQGFPDQAMAMSANALTAALEVGHPHATFYALAYAGVPVALWLGDLAEAGQRAERLIALTTGNQRTEQWGRLLAGVVELRKEGGIREALITSFVEPRVDLFSTMPLARMLSERTVPVPGPEPEPAEALWNTAELLRVDAELLLWHNLPGAVAAAQAKLRRALDIARDQAALSWELRAAMSFARLMLNGGQPETAKLSLAPVLHRFTEGFDTADLKAAKALLDALQ
;
A
#
# COMPACT_ATOMS: atom_id res chain seq x y z
N MET A 1 0.57 -12.56 10.65
CA MET A 1 2.02 -12.72 10.42
C MET A 1 2.46 -12.21 9.05
N ALA A 2 1.83 -12.64 7.94
CA ALA A 2 2.23 -12.25 6.57
C ALA A 2 2.49 -10.74 6.36
N ARG A 3 1.57 -9.88 6.82
CA ARG A 3 1.72 -8.42 6.70
C ARG A 3 2.87 -7.84 7.51
N ILE A 4 3.16 -8.42 8.68
CA ILE A 4 4.28 -7.98 9.51
C ILE A 4 5.59 -8.27 8.78
N LEU A 5 5.72 -9.46 8.19
CA LEU A 5 6.86 -9.81 7.34
C LEU A 5 7.02 -8.80 6.19
N TRP A 6 5.92 -8.47 5.50
CA TRP A 6 5.96 -7.48 4.44
C TRP A 6 6.43 -6.13 4.96
N VAL A 7 5.86 -5.62 6.05
CA VAL A 7 6.23 -4.32 6.66
C VAL A 7 7.71 -4.31 7.05
N GLN A 8 8.24 -5.42 7.57
CA GLN A 8 9.64 -5.57 7.96
C GLN A 8 10.63 -5.67 6.79
N GLY A 9 10.14 -5.77 5.55
CA GLY A 9 10.99 -5.86 4.35
C GLY A 9 11.30 -7.29 3.91
N PHE A 10 10.41 -8.24 4.22
CA PHE A 10 10.46 -9.63 3.73
C PHE A 10 9.30 -9.96 2.78
N PRO A 11 9.31 -9.43 1.52
CA PRO A 11 8.21 -9.64 0.56
C PRO A 11 7.93 -11.10 0.21
N ASP A 12 8.97 -11.91 -0.02
CA ASP A 12 8.82 -13.30 -0.47
C ASP A 12 8.25 -14.17 0.66
N GLN A 13 8.75 -13.97 1.88
CA GLN A 13 8.22 -14.63 3.07
C GLN A 13 6.79 -14.20 3.39
N ALA A 14 6.45 -12.92 3.18
CA ALA A 14 5.09 -12.44 3.35
C ALA A 14 4.11 -13.16 2.42
N MET A 15 4.48 -13.32 1.14
CA MET A 15 3.67 -14.05 0.16
C MET A 15 3.53 -15.53 0.52
N ALA A 16 4.63 -16.19 0.86
CA ALA A 16 4.62 -17.59 1.27
C ALA A 16 3.73 -17.82 2.51
N MET A 17 3.85 -16.96 3.53
CA MET A 17 3.01 -17.00 4.73
C MET A 17 1.53 -16.79 4.39
N SER A 18 1.22 -15.87 3.47
CA SER A 18 -0.15 -15.64 3.01
C SER A 18 -0.73 -16.85 2.29
N ALA A 19 0.05 -17.47 1.40
CA ALA A 19 -0.37 -18.67 0.66
C ALA A 19 -0.59 -19.88 1.58
N ASN A 20 0.31 -20.09 2.55
CA ASN A 20 0.20 -21.16 3.54
C ASN A 20 -1.05 -20.98 4.42
N ALA A 21 -1.32 -19.75 4.88
CA ALA A 21 -2.51 -19.45 5.68
C ALA A 21 -3.81 -19.71 4.90
N LEU A 22 -3.85 -19.37 3.61
CA LEU A 22 -5.00 -19.65 2.76
C LEU A 22 -5.19 -21.15 2.54
N THR A 23 -4.10 -21.88 2.28
CA THR A 23 -4.15 -23.35 2.10
C THR A 23 -4.70 -24.03 3.35
N ALA A 24 -4.15 -23.71 4.52
CA ALA A 24 -4.63 -24.26 5.80
C ALA A 24 -6.11 -23.92 6.06
N ALA A 25 -6.54 -22.69 5.75
CA ALA A 25 -7.93 -22.29 5.92
C ALA A 25 -8.90 -23.06 5.01
N LEU A 26 -8.45 -23.40 3.79
CA LEU A 26 -9.22 -24.21 2.85
C LEU A 26 -9.31 -25.67 3.29
N GLU A 27 -8.23 -26.24 3.84
CA GLU A 27 -8.21 -27.62 4.36
C GLU A 27 -9.16 -27.80 5.55
N VAL A 28 -9.24 -26.80 6.44
CA VAL A 28 -10.17 -26.80 7.57
C VAL A 28 -11.63 -26.69 7.10
N GLY A 29 -11.88 -26.12 5.92
CA GLY A 29 -13.22 -26.04 5.32
C GLY A 29 -14.18 -25.05 6.00
N HIS A 30 -13.72 -24.27 6.99
CA HIS A 30 -14.55 -23.26 7.64
C HIS A 30 -14.58 -21.95 6.82
N PRO A 31 -15.76 -21.47 6.36
CA PRO A 31 -15.89 -20.25 5.56
C PRO A 31 -15.27 -19.02 6.23
N HIS A 32 -15.39 -18.93 7.55
CA HIS A 32 -14.83 -17.82 8.32
C HIS A 32 -13.28 -17.82 8.27
N ALA A 33 -12.63 -18.97 8.44
CA ALA A 33 -11.17 -19.06 8.36
C ALA A 33 -10.67 -18.62 6.97
N THR A 34 -11.35 -19.07 5.91
CA THR A 34 -11.01 -18.69 4.53
C THR A 34 -11.22 -17.18 4.31
N PHE A 35 -12.30 -16.60 4.86
CA PHE A 35 -12.54 -15.17 4.80
C PHE A 35 -11.40 -14.38 5.43
N TYR A 36 -10.98 -14.74 6.65
CA TYR A 36 -9.89 -14.03 7.33
C TYR A 36 -8.56 -14.16 6.58
N ALA A 37 -8.25 -15.37 6.08
CA ALA A 37 -7.05 -15.60 5.30
C ALA A 37 -7.02 -14.72 4.04
N LEU A 38 -8.14 -14.62 3.31
CA LEU A 38 -8.24 -13.80 2.11
C LEU A 38 -8.25 -12.30 2.39
N ALA A 39 -9.12 -11.83 3.29
CA ALA A 39 -9.37 -10.41 3.52
C ALA A 39 -8.19 -9.69 4.20
N TYR A 40 -7.47 -10.36 5.11
CA TYR A 40 -6.44 -9.73 5.93
C TYR A 40 -5.01 -10.01 5.48
N ALA A 41 -4.76 -11.09 4.74
CA ALA A 41 -3.41 -11.42 4.24
C ALA A 41 -3.42 -11.64 2.74
N GLY A 42 -4.34 -12.46 2.25
CA GLY A 42 -4.44 -12.91 0.86
C GLY A 42 -4.39 -11.78 -0.15
N VAL A 43 -5.42 -10.94 -0.15
CA VAL A 43 -5.54 -9.84 -1.11
C VAL A 43 -4.58 -8.69 -0.78
N PRO A 44 -4.48 -8.21 0.48
CA PRO A 44 -3.61 -7.07 0.79
C PRO A 44 -2.14 -7.30 0.48
N VAL A 45 -1.58 -8.47 0.82
CA VAL A 45 -0.17 -8.77 0.55
C VAL A 45 0.08 -8.85 -0.96
N ALA A 46 -0.80 -9.51 -1.73
CA ALA A 46 -0.67 -9.55 -3.18
C ALA A 46 -0.71 -8.14 -3.82
N LEU A 47 -1.62 -7.28 -3.34
CA LEU A 47 -1.69 -5.86 -3.75
C LEU A 47 -0.41 -5.09 -3.44
N TRP A 48 0.15 -5.27 -2.24
CA TRP A 48 1.37 -4.57 -1.81
C TRP A 48 2.62 -5.03 -2.57
N LEU A 49 2.65 -6.30 -2.98
CA LEU A 49 3.70 -6.84 -3.86
C LEU A 49 3.53 -6.40 -5.32
N GLY A 50 2.35 -5.90 -5.67
CA GLY A 50 1.96 -5.52 -7.03
C GLY A 50 1.61 -6.72 -7.94
N ASP A 51 1.37 -7.90 -7.37
CA ASP A 51 0.86 -9.06 -8.11
C ASP A 51 -0.66 -8.92 -8.28
N LEU A 52 -1.05 -8.13 -9.29
CA LEU A 52 -2.45 -7.83 -9.57
C LEU A 52 -3.23 -9.06 -10.08
N ALA A 53 -2.53 -10.05 -10.65
CA ALA A 53 -3.15 -11.29 -11.09
C ALA A 53 -3.59 -12.13 -9.89
N GLU A 54 -2.67 -12.37 -8.96
CA GLU A 54 -2.97 -13.09 -7.72
C GLU A 54 -3.97 -12.31 -6.85
N ALA A 55 -3.80 -11.00 -6.73
CA ALA A 55 -4.72 -10.16 -5.97
C ALA A 55 -6.16 -10.24 -6.52
N GLY A 56 -6.30 -10.22 -7.85
CA GLY A 56 -7.59 -10.39 -8.52
C GLY A 56 -8.22 -11.75 -8.26
N GLN A 57 -7.47 -12.83 -8.44
CA GLN A 57 -7.98 -14.19 -8.18
C GLN A 57 -8.43 -14.37 -6.73
N ARG A 58 -7.66 -13.85 -5.77
CA ARG A 58 -8.02 -13.89 -4.35
C ARG A 58 -9.23 -13.00 -4.02
N ALA A 59 -9.35 -11.84 -4.66
CA ALA A 59 -10.49 -10.94 -4.48
C ALA A 59 -11.79 -11.54 -5.03
N GLU A 60 -11.75 -12.19 -6.19
CA GLU A 60 -12.90 -12.92 -6.76
C GLU A 60 -13.36 -14.04 -5.82
N ARG A 61 -12.41 -14.81 -5.27
CA ARG A 61 -12.73 -15.86 -4.28
C ARG A 61 -13.34 -15.27 -3.01
N LEU A 62 -12.84 -14.12 -2.55
CA LEU A 62 -13.40 -13.42 -1.39
C LEU A 62 -14.82 -12.94 -1.66
N ILE A 63 -15.11 -12.40 -2.85
CA ILE A 63 -16.48 -12.02 -3.23
C ILE A 63 -17.41 -13.23 -3.23
N ALA A 64 -17.00 -14.32 -3.88
CA ALA A 64 -17.80 -15.55 -3.93
C ALA A 64 -18.13 -16.08 -2.53
N LEU A 65 -17.15 -16.04 -1.62
CA LEU A 65 -17.30 -16.47 -0.23
C LEU A 65 -18.24 -15.57 0.60
N THR A 66 -18.29 -14.28 0.27
CA THR A 66 -19.01 -13.28 1.07
C THR A 66 -20.37 -12.89 0.51
N THR A 67 -20.72 -13.39 -0.68
CA THR A 67 -21.99 -13.15 -1.35
C THR A 67 -23.17 -13.56 -0.45
N GLY A 68 -24.13 -12.65 -0.26
CA GLY A 68 -25.31 -12.90 0.58
C GLY A 68 -25.14 -12.53 2.07
N ASN A 69 -23.94 -12.12 2.50
CA ASN A 69 -23.71 -11.55 3.84
C ASN A 69 -23.28 -10.10 3.73
N GLN A 70 -24.24 -9.19 3.98
CA GLN A 70 -24.09 -7.75 3.79
C GLN A 70 -22.84 -7.14 4.47
N ARG A 71 -22.42 -7.68 5.62
CA ARG A 71 -21.26 -7.15 6.35
C ARG A 71 -19.94 -7.58 5.69
N THR A 72 -19.80 -8.86 5.36
CA THR A 72 -18.57 -9.39 4.77
C THR A 72 -18.45 -9.06 3.28
N GLU A 73 -19.57 -8.86 2.59
CA GLU A 73 -19.59 -8.51 1.16
C GLU A 73 -18.95 -7.14 0.90
N GLN A 74 -19.04 -6.21 1.86
CA GLN A 74 -18.36 -4.91 1.76
C GLN A 74 -16.84 -5.06 1.66
N TRP A 75 -16.25 -6.05 2.35
CA TRP A 75 -14.81 -6.32 2.27
C TRP A 75 -14.40 -6.83 0.89
N GLY A 76 -15.16 -7.78 0.36
CA GLY A 76 -14.94 -8.30 -0.99
C GLY A 76 -15.01 -7.19 -2.04
N ARG A 77 -16.04 -6.35 -1.97
CA ARG A 77 -16.22 -5.20 -2.88
C ARG A 77 -15.12 -4.15 -2.74
N LEU A 78 -14.70 -3.82 -1.51
CA LEU A 78 -13.63 -2.87 -1.24
C LEU A 78 -12.32 -3.32 -1.90
N LEU A 79 -11.90 -4.55 -1.61
CA LEU A 79 -10.62 -5.08 -2.08
C LEU A 79 -10.62 -5.34 -3.59
N ALA A 80 -11.72 -5.85 -4.15
CA ALA A 80 -11.86 -6.00 -5.60
C ALA A 80 -11.85 -4.65 -6.31
N GLY A 81 -12.52 -3.63 -5.76
CA GLY A 81 -12.49 -2.28 -6.31
C GLY A 81 -11.08 -1.69 -6.35
N VAL A 82 -10.28 -1.91 -5.29
CA VAL A 82 -8.86 -1.51 -5.26
C VAL A 82 -8.06 -2.24 -6.35
N VAL A 83 -8.24 -3.55 -6.50
CA VAL A 83 -7.58 -4.33 -7.57
C VAL A 83 -7.91 -3.78 -8.96
N GLU A 84 -9.18 -3.50 -9.23
CA GLU A 84 -9.61 -2.99 -10.55
C GLU A 84 -9.04 -1.60 -10.83
N LEU A 85 -9.04 -0.68 -9.85
CA LEU A 85 -8.40 0.62 -10.02
C LEU A 85 -6.88 0.51 -10.25
N ARG A 86 -6.19 -0.42 -9.55
CA ARG A 86 -4.76 -0.66 -9.78
C ARG A 86 -4.46 -1.15 -11.20
N LYS A 87 -5.37 -1.92 -11.82
CA LYS A 87 -5.23 -2.37 -13.23
C LYS A 87 -5.40 -1.23 -14.23
N GLU A 88 -6.20 -0.22 -13.92
CA GLU A 88 -6.38 0.96 -14.78
C GLU A 88 -5.10 1.82 -14.85
N GLY A 89 -4.32 1.88 -13.76
CA GLY A 89 -2.92 2.34 -13.78
C GLY A 89 -2.70 3.86 -13.91
N GLY A 90 -3.74 4.68 -13.79
CA GLY A 90 -3.62 6.15 -13.81
C GLY A 90 -3.17 6.76 -12.48
N ILE A 91 -2.70 8.01 -12.51
CA ILE A 91 -2.24 8.73 -11.30
C ILE A 91 -3.40 8.90 -10.30
N ARG A 92 -4.59 9.21 -10.80
CA ARG A 92 -5.81 9.33 -9.97
C ARG A 92 -6.08 8.02 -9.23
N GLU A 93 -6.05 6.91 -9.95
CA GLU A 93 -6.34 5.57 -9.43
C GLU A 93 -5.25 5.14 -8.43
N ALA A 94 -3.99 5.45 -8.72
CA ALA A 94 -2.86 5.21 -7.81
C ALA A 94 -3.02 5.96 -6.48
N LEU A 95 -3.48 7.22 -6.50
CA LEU A 95 -3.74 8.00 -5.28
C LEU A 95 -4.89 7.44 -4.45
N ILE A 96 -5.99 7.08 -5.10
CA ILE A 96 -7.16 6.48 -4.43
C ILE A 96 -6.78 5.16 -3.78
N THR A 97 -6.09 4.28 -4.52
CA THR A 97 -5.69 2.97 -4.02
C THR A 97 -4.64 3.08 -2.92
N SER A 98 -3.65 3.97 -3.06
CA SER A 98 -2.67 4.26 -2.01
C SER A 98 -3.31 4.81 -0.73
N PHE A 99 -4.42 5.55 -0.83
CA PHE A 99 -5.18 5.98 0.35
C PHE A 99 -5.89 4.83 1.06
N VAL A 100 -6.46 3.89 0.31
CA VAL A 100 -7.24 2.79 0.87
C VAL A 100 -6.34 1.68 1.41
N GLU A 101 -5.25 1.33 0.72
CA GLU A 101 -4.35 0.21 1.04
C GLU A 101 -3.84 0.14 2.49
N PRO A 102 -3.30 1.21 3.11
CA PRO A 102 -2.86 1.16 4.51
C PRO A 102 -4.01 1.13 5.51
N ARG A 103 -5.25 1.33 5.05
CA ARG A 103 -6.47 1.43 5.86
C ARG A 103 -7.45 0.28 5.58
N VAL A 104 -7.05 -0.74 4.80
CA VAL A 104 -7.97 -1.80 4.32
C VAL A 104 -8.65 -2.58 5.44
N ASP A 105 -8.02 -2.67 6.62
CA ASP A 105 -8.66 -3.28 7.77
C ASP A 105 -9.03 -2.35 8.92
N LEU A 106 -9.12 -1.06 8.61
CA LEU A 106 -9.88 -0.12 9.42
C LEU A 106 -11.31 -0.05 8.89
N PHE A 107 -12.29 -0.20 9.79
CA PHE A 107 -13.71 0.01 9.45
C PHE A 107 -13.98 1.39 8.82
N SER A 108 -13.07 2.35 8.99
CA SER A 108 -13.13 3.68 8.38
C SER A 108 -13.13 3.67 6.84
N THR A 109 -12.65 2.61 6.18
CA THR A 109 -12.69 2.51 4.72
C THR A 109 -13.93 1.82 4.17
N MET A 110 -14.74 1.16 5.01
CA MET A 110 -15.96 0.47 4.58
C MET A 110 -16.96 1.36 3.82
N PRO A 111 -17.16 2.64 4.20
CA PRO A 111 -18.01 3.54 3.42
C PRO A 111 -17.57 3.73 1.96
N LEU A 112 -16.28 3.50 1.65
CA LEU A 112 -15.74 3.60 0.28
C LEU A 112 -16.03 2.37 -0.58
N ALA A 113 -16.40 1.22 0.02
CA ALA A 113 -16.56 -0.04 -0.70
C ALA A 113 -17.51 0.08 -1.90
N ARG A 114 -18.65 0.76 -1.71
CA ARG A 114 -19.61 1.01 -2.78
C ARG A 114 -19.02 1.91 -3.86
N MET A 115 -18.43 3.03 -3.49
CA MET A 115 -17.88 4.01 -4.43
C MET A 115 -16.72 3.43 -5.25
N LEU A 116 -15.90 2.57 -4.64
CA LEU A 116 -14.85 1.82 -5.33
C LEU A 116 -15.45 0.84 -6.34
N SER A 117 -16.46 0.06 -5.95
CA SER A 117 -17.11 -0.90 -6.85
C SER A 117 -17.83 -0.23 -8.02
N GLU A 118 -18.39 0.96 -7.81
CA GLU A 118 -19.09 1.75 -8.83
C GLU A 118 -18.13 2.69 -9.60
N ARG A 119 -16.84 2.71 -9.23
CA ARG A 119 -15.80 3.60 -9.80
C ARG A 119 -16.12 5.10 -9.70
N THR A 120 -16.85 5.50 -8.66
CA THR A 120 -17.29 6.89 -8.40
C THR A 120 -16.49 7.59 -7.31
N VAL A 121 -15.51 6.91 -6.70
CA VAL A 121 -14.71 7.48 -5.60
C VAL A 121 -13.87 8.68 -6.06
N PRO A 122 -13.97 9.86 -5.39
CA PRO A 122 -13.12 11.00 -5.70
C PRO A 122 -11.69 10.77 -5.20
N VAL A 123 -10.73 11.54 -5.70
CA VAL A 123 -9.39 11.59 -5.08
C VAL A 123 -9.54 12.16 -3.66
N PRO A 124 -9.08 11.46 -2.61
CA PRO A 124 -9.18 11.94 -1.24
C PRO A 124 -8.44 13.27 -1.02
N GLY A 125 -8.83 14.02 0.02
CA GLY A 125 -8.04 15.16 0.50
C GLY A 125 -6.93 14.70 1.45
N PRO A 126 -5.91 15.53 1.69
CA PRO A 126 -4.90 15.25 2.72
C PRO A 126 -5.53 15.29 4.12
N GLU A 127 -5.09 14.39 5.00
CA GLU A 127 -5.55 14.29 6.38
C GLU A 127 -4.55 14.91 7.38
N PRO A 128 -4.99 15.33 8.58
CA PRO A 128 -4.07 15.67 9.66
C PRO A 128 -3.31 14.41 10.11
N GLU A 129 -2.05 14.59 10.56
CA GLU A 129 -1.31 13.50 11.21
C GLU A 129 -2.09 13.04 12.46
N PRO A 130 -2.25 11.72 12.69
CA PRO A 130 -2.84 11.21 13.92
C PRO A 130 -2.07 11.69 15.15
N ALA A 131 -2.79 11.95 16.26
CA ALA A 131 -2.17 12.38 17.52
C ALA A 131 -1.16 11.35 18.07
N GLU A 132 -1.43 10.07 17.86
CA GLU A 132 -0.55 8.96 18.23
C GLU A 132 -0.14 8.19 16.97
N ALA A 133 1.15 7.88 16.86
CA ALA A 133 1.66 7.09 15.75
C ALA A 133 1.19 5.63 15.86
N LEU A 134 0.50 5.17 14.82
CA LEU A 134 0.06 3.79 14.61
C LEU A 134 1.03 3.06 13.68
N TRP A 135 0.84 1.74 13.55
CA TRP A 135 1.69 0.87 12.72
C TRP A 135 1.74 1.24 11.23
N ASN A 136 0.75 1.99 10.74
CA ASN A 136 0.64 2.43 9.35
C ASN A 136 0.91 3.94 9.17
N THR A 137 1.22 4.70 10.23
CA THR A 137 1.33 6.17 10.17
C THR A 137 2.35 6.65 9.15
N ALA A 138 3.46 5.94 8.97
CA ALA A 138 4.44 6.26 7.92
C ALA A 138 3.80 6.27 6.52
N GLU A 139 2.99 5.25 6.21
CA GLU A 139 2.30 5.16 4.92
C GLU A 139 1.17 6.19 4.81
N LEU A 140 0.46 6.50 5.90
CA LEU A 140 -0.56 7.58 5.89
C LEU A 140 0.07 8.94 5.53
N LEU A 141 1.21 9.26 6.15
CA LEU A 141 1.93 10.51 5.89
C LEU A 141 2.51 10.57 4.47
N ARG A 142 3.01 9.45 3.95
CA ARG A 142 3.46 9.37 2.56
C ARG A 142 2.31 9.68 1.59
N VAL A 143 1.16 9.04 1.78
CA VAL A 143 -0.02 9.25 0.93
C VAL A 143 -0.49 10.70 1.00
N ASP A 144 -0.57 11.27 2.21
CA ASP A 144 -0.96 12.67 2.38
C ASP A 144 -0.03 13.62 1.63
N ALA A 145 1.27 13.36 1.60
CA ALA A 145 2.22 14.16 0.85
C ALA A 145 1.92 14.12 -0.66
N GLU A 146 1.58 12.96 -1.20
CA GLU A 146 1.19 12.84 -2.61
C GLU A 146 -0.15 13.52 -2.91
N LEU A 147 -1.11 13.45 -1.98
CA LEU A 147 -2.38 14.17 -2.10
C LEU A 147 -2.20 15.69 -2.04
N LEU A 148 -1.30 16.20 -1.18
CA LEU A 148 -0.94 17.62 -1.14
C LEU A 148 -0.41 18.11 -2.50
N LEU A 149 0.48 17.33 -3.11
CA LEU A 149 1.06 17.65 -4.42
C LEU A 149 0.01 17.57 -5.54
N TRP A 150 -0.88 16.58 -5.51
CA TRP A 150 -1.97 16.42 -6.48
C TRP A 150 -2.94 17.60 -6.48
N HIS A 151 -3.39 18.01 -5.29
CA HIS A 151 -4.31 19.14 -5.15
C HIS A 151 -3.63 20.50 -5.37
N ASN A 152 -2.28 20.52 -5.43
CA ASN A 152 -1.46 21.70 -5.69
C ASN A 152 -1.84 22.92 -4.83
N LEU A 153 -2.07 22.67 -3.54
CA LEU A 153 -2.40 23.73 -2.58
C LEU A 153 -1.20 24.67 -2.37
N PRO A 154 -1.41 25.95 -1.99
CA PRO A 154 -0.31 26.85 -1.65
C PRO A 154 0.61 26.25 -0.58
N GLY A 155 1.92 26.21 -0.85
CA GLY A 155 2.90 25.60 0.06
C GLY A 155 2.93 24.07 0.04
N ALA A 156 2.20 23.40 -0.87
CA ALA A 156 2.12 21.94 -0.96
C ALA A 156 3.48 21.26 -1.01
N VAL A 157 4.45 21.79 -1.77
CA VAL A 157 5.80 21.21 -1.87
C VAL A 157 6.50 21.14 -0.51
N ALA A 158 6.50 22.25 0.25
CA ALA A 158 7.14 22.30 1.55
C ALA A 158 6.42 21.39 2.56
N ALA A 159 5.09 21.40 2.56
CA ALA A 159 4.29 20.54 3.42
C ALA A 159 4.46 19.04 3.11
N ALA A 160 4.46 18.68 1.82
CA ALA A 160 4.71 17.32 1.36
C ALA A 160 6.12 16.85 1.74
N GLN A 161 7.13 17.69 1.55
CA GLN A 161 8.50 17.37 1.97
C GLN A 161 8.61 17.14 3.49
N ALA A 162 7.92 17.94 4.30
CA ALA A 162 7.87 17.76 5.75
C ALA A 162 7.19 16.45 6.14
N LYS A 163 6.02 16.14 5.55
CA LYS A 163 5.32 14.87 5.78
C LYS A 163 6.16 13.66 5.36
N LEU A 164 6.88 13.73 4.24
CA LEU A 164 7.74 12.65 3.76
C LEU A 164 8.96 12.41 4.67
N ARG A 165 9.58 13.48 5.19
CA ARG A 165 10.64 13.34 6.22
C ARG A 165 10.08 12.67 7.47
N ARG A 166 8.93 13.13 7.95
CA ARG A 166 8.27 12.53 9.11
C ARG A 166 7.91 11.06 8.88
N ALA A 167 7.43 10.71 7.69
CA ALA A 167 7.14 9.33 7.31
C ALA A 167 8.40 8.44 7.37
N LEU A 168 9.53 8.92 6.86
CA LEU A 168 10.82 8.22 6.92
C LEU A 168 11.28 8.00 8.36
N ASP A 169 11.18 9.02 9.22
CA ASP A 169 11.58 8.91 10.62
C ASP A 169 10.72 7.88 11.36
N ILE A 170 9.40 7.94 11.21
CA ILE A 170 8.49 6.96 11.82
C ILE A 170 8.76 5.54 11.28
N ALA A 171 8.97 5.38 9.97
CA ALA A 171 9.22 4.06 9.39
C ALA A 171 10.52 3.44 9.94
N ARG A 172 11.57 4.26 10.16
CA ARG A 172 12.82 3.81 10.77
C ARG A 172 12.63 3.41 12.22
N ASP A 173 11.95 4.25 13.01
CA ASP A 173 11.66 3.99 14.42
C ASP A 173 10.84 2.70 14.61
N GLN A 174 9.90 2.43 13.69
CA GLN A 174 9.06 1.24 13.69
C GLN A 174 9.71 0.01 13.03
N ALA A 175 10.93 0.14 12.50
CA ALA A 175 11.58 -0.88 11.66
C ALA A 175 10.68 -1.38 10.49
N ALA A 176 9.89 -0.48 9.93
CA ALA A 176 8.94 -0.72 8.84
C ALA A 176 9.60 -0.48 7.48
N LEU A 177 10.56 -1.35 7.11
CA LEU A 177 11.41 -1.19 5.93
C LEU A 177 10.63 -1.00 4.61
N SER A 178 9.50 -1.70 4.43
CA SER A 178 8.69 -1.54 3.20
C SER A 178 7.98 -0.19 3.13
N TRP A 179 7.52 0.35 4.27
CA TRP A 179 7.00 1.72 4.33
C TRP A 179 8.12 2.75 4.17
N GLU A 180 9.30 2.48 4.72
CA GLU A 180 10.48 3.33 4.50
C GLU A 180 10.83 3.41 3.01
N LEU A 181 10.80 2.29 2.27
CA LEU A 181 11.05 2.26 0.83
C LEU A 181 10.06 3.12 0.06
N ARG A 182 8.76 2.95 0.31
CA ARG A 182 7.72 3.75 -0.36
C ARG A 182 7.89 5.25 -0.06
N ALA A 183 8.11 5.61 1.20
CA ALA A 183 8.34 7.00 1.59
C ALA A 183 9.61 7.58 0.94
N ALA A 184 10.69 6.80 0.87
CA ALA A 184 11.94 7.19 0.24
C ALA A 184 11.77 7.39 -1.28
N MET A 185 10.98 6.55 -1.95
CA MET A 185 10.67 6.74 -3.38
C MET A 185 9.90 8.04 -3.63
N SER A 186 8.85 8.33 -2.84
CA SER A 186 8.07 9.56 -2.97
C SER A 186 8.94 10.80 -2.67
N PHE A 187 9.80 10.73 -1.64
CA PHE A 187 10.76 11.79 -1.33
C PHE A 187 11.79 12.00 -2.44
N ALA A 188 12.37 10.92 -2.96
CA ALA A 188 13.33 10.98 -4.06
C ALA A 188 12.71 11.61 -5.32
N ARG A 189 11.47 11.24 -5.68
CA ARG A 189 10.72 11.87 -6.80
C ARG A 189 10.51 13.37 -6.55
N LEU A 190 10.15 13.77 -5.33
CA LEU A 190 9.98 15.18 -4.99
C LEU A 190 11.29 15.96 -5.10
N MET A 191 12.40 15.40 -4.63
CA MET A 191 13.73 16.03 -4.71
C MET A 191 14.22 16.13 -6.16
N LEU A 192 13.99 15.09 -6.98
CA LEU A 192 14.31 15.11 -8.40
C LEU A 192 13.54 16.21 -9.14
N ASN A 193 12.24 16.33 -8.90
CA ASN A 193 11.41 17.41 -9.46
C ASN A 193 11.86 18.80 -8.99
N GLY A 194 12.46 18.89 -7.80
CA GLY A 194 13.06 20.10 -7.25
C GLY A 194 14.53 20.34 -7.67
N GLY A 195 15.07 19.57 -8.62
CA GLY A 195 16.44 19.74 -9.12
C GLY A 195 17.55 19.26 -8.17
N GLN A 196 17.23 18.34 -7.24
CA GLN A 196 18.15 17.81 -6.23
C GLN A 196 18.38 16.29 -6.40
N PRO A 197 19.00 15.83 -7.50
CA PRO A 197 19.18 14.40 -7.77
C PRO A 197 20.08 13.69 -6.75
N GLU A 198 21.12 14.36 -6.24
CA GLU A 198 21.99 13.79 -5.20
C GLU A 198 21.22 13.53 -3.89
N THR A 199 20.38 14.47 -3.46
CA THR A 199 19.50 14.28 -2.29
C THR A 199 18.52 13.13 -2.53
N ALA A 200 17.97 13.01 -3.74
CA ALA A 200 17.09 11.91 -4.11
C ALA A 200 17.82 10.56 -3.98
N LYS A 201 19.02 10.44 -4.55
CA LYS A 201 19.84 9.23 -4.51
C LYS A 201 20.22 8.83 -3.08
N LEU A 202 20.71 9.79 -2.29
CA LEU A 202 21.10 9.56 -0.89
C LEU A 202 19.92 9.15 0.01
N SER A 203 18.69 9.55 -0.34
CA SER A 203 17.50 9.15 0.41
C SER A 203 17.01 7.73 0.10
N LEU A 204 17.20 7.24 -1.14
CA LEU A 204 16.61 5.98 -1.61
C LEU A 204 17.61 4.81 -1.63
N ALA A 205 18.86 5.04 -2.04
CA ALA A 205 19.83 3.97 -2.21
C ALA A 205 20.12 3.17 -0.92
N PRO A 206 20.29 3.81 0.27
CA PRO A 206 20.51 3.07 1.51
C PRO A 206 19.33 2.19 1.90
N VAL A 207 18.10 2.61 1.60
CA VAL A 207 16.89 1.86 1.93
C VAL A 207 16.78 0.64 1.03
N LEU A 208 16.96 0.80 -0.29
CA LEU A 208 16.92 -0.31 -1.23
C LEU A 208 17.98 -1.38 -0.91
N HIS A 209 19.19 -0.96 -0.50
CA HIS A 209 20.28 -1.89 -0.18
C HIS A 209 20.01 -2.79 1.04
N ARG A 210 19.06 -2.42 1.91
CA ARG A 210 18.69 -3.22 3.10
C ARG A 210 17.76 -4.39 2.78
N PHE A 211 17.16 -4.42 1.58
CA PHE A 211 16.33 -5.55 1.16
C PHE A 211 17.20 -6.74 0.74
N THR A 212 16.76 -7.94 1.10
CA THR A 212 17.47 -9.21 0.78
C THR A 212 16.66 -10.14 -0.12
N GLU A 213 15.37 -9.85 -0.31
CA GLU A 213 14.41 -10.68 -1.05
C GLU A 213 13.35 -9.79 -1.73
N GLY A 214 12.53 -10.36 -2.61
CA GLY A 214 11.43 -9.64 -3.25
C GLY A 214 11.80 -8.66 -4.35
N PHE A 215 13.03 -8.72 -4.90
CA PHE A 215 13.47 -7.79 -5.97
C PHE A 215 12.60 -7.83 -7.23
N ASP A 216 11.79 -8.87 -7.40
CA ASP A 216 10.81 -8.97 -8.48
C ASP A 216 9.46 -8.30 -8.21
N THR A 217 9.27 -7.73 -7.01
CA THR A 217 8.03 -7.05 -6.61
C THR A 217 7.97 -5.62 -7.17
N ALA A 218 6.75 -5.07 -7.27
CA ALA A 218 6.53 -3.79 -7.93
C ALA A 218 7.31 -2.63 -7.30
N ASP A 219 7.32 -2.53 -5.97
CA ASP A 219 8.01 -1.43 -5.27
C ASP A 219 9.54 -1.52 -5.45
N LEU A 220 10.12 -2.72 -5.36
CA LEU A 220 11.57 -2.90 -5.50
C LEU A 220 12.04 -2.69 -6.95
N LYS A 221 11.25 -3.12 -7.95
CA LYS A 221 11.48 -2.77 -9.36
C LYS A 221 11.42 -1.27 -9.59
N ALA A 222 10.42 -0.60 -9.03
CA ALA A 222 10.23 0.84 -9.17
C ALA A 222 11.35 1.64 -8.48
N ALA A 223 11.79 1.21 -7.29
CA ALA A 223 12.90 1.82 -6.57
C ALA A 223 14.22 1.70 -7.35
N LYS A 224 14.50 0.51 -7.91
CA LYS A 224 15.67 0.30 -8.76
C LYS A 224 15.64 1.18 -10.00
N ALA A 225 14.52 1.19 -10.73
CA ALA A 225 14.37 2.02 -11.92
C ALA A 225 14.52 3.52 -11.62
N LEU A 226 14.04 3.98 -10.46
CA LEU A 226 14.22 5.35 -10.02
C LEU A 226 15.68 5.68 -9.70
N LEU A 227 16.42 4.76 -9.05
CA LEU A 227 17.85 4.96 -8.81
C LEU A 227 18.68 4.92 -10.10
N ASP A 228 18.34 4.06 -11.04
CA ASP A 228 19.01 3.97 -12.33
C ASP A 228 18.81 5.27 -13.15
N ALA A 229 17.66 5.94 -13.00
CA ALA A 229 17.39 7.25 -13.59
C ALA A 229 18.10 8.43 -12.89
N LEU A 230 18.72 8.19 -11.73
CA LEU A 230 19.49 9.18 -10.95
C LEU A 230 21.01 9.02 -11.11
N GLN A 231 21.47 8.08 -11.95
CA GLN A 231 22.88 7.86 -12.30
C GLN A 231 23.30 8.75 -13.47
#